data_AF-A0AAV2GE35-F1
#
_entry.id   AF-A0AAV2GE35-F1
#
_cell.length_a   1.000
_cell.length_b   1.000
_cell.length_c   1.000
_cell.angle_alpha   90.00
_cell.angle_beta   90.00
_cell.angle_gamma   90.00
#
_symmetry.space_group_name_H-M   'P 1'
#
loop_
_entity.id
_entity.type
_entity.pdbx_description
1 polymer ?
#
loop_
_entity_poly.entity_id
_entity_poly.type
_entity_poly.pdbx_seq_one_letter_code
_entity_poly.pdbx_strand_id
1 'polypeptide(L)'
;MKRVCQYSADRITSLPIDVVHRILVFLPIKDAAKTSVLSSKWRHQWRSIPQLCFDSRFAQIITEAESESKVRSKLTMLNIYKALLLHDWPITKFELSIPGLVSCDDEMDLIVLYLSNKGVQDFTLWFEGLDPNYAYQMHSSLFSALHLKSLELQCCEFTPPSWFDGFSKLTDLRIGESDLPYDFFQNFLAKCPMLEYLMVIDCDGPPDKLEIVSPSLKSFHFAGALKGISFKGTPLLSFVALFLYEPDIHDMATLFASIPTIQKFCTNGGFLQNLTAGHRNVPSSRLPSPLHQLEVLEIIDLDFDSLDREHGFVCLIMSSPNLHRLKIQLNPSMLDDQPTKNEVSSIRRLLEADDCFGSSKCLQHLREFTIEDSCGTQVELDLVRFVLATAPLLRLVHITAAHTLSSKMVMKFSMEALRYKRVSKEAEFVYPWVDKDNDWEFVAFAR
;
A
#
# COMPACT_ATOMS: atom_id res chain seq x y z
N MET A 1 3.86 -63.32 -31.42
CA MET A 1 4.49 -61.98 -31.32
C MET A 1 3.81 -61.20 -30.20
N LYS A 2 4.48 -61.01 -29.05
CA LYS A 2 4.02 -60.07 -28.01
C LYS A 2 4.28 -58.64 -28.53
N ARG A 3 3.24 -57.84 -28.70
CA ARG A 3 3.39 -56.40 -28.97
C ARG A 3 3.95 -55.75 -27.70
N VAL A 4 5.21 -55.33 -27.77
CA VAL A 4 5.83 -54.46 -26.77
C VAL A 4 5.27 -53.07 -27.03
N CYS A 5 4.29 -52.64 -26.22
CA CYS A 5 3.88 -51.24 -26.17
C CYS A 5 5.00 -50.45 -25.52
N GLN A 6 5.72 -49.67 -26.33
CA GLN A 6 6.75 -48.75 -25.89
C GLN A 6 6.02 -47.59 -25.19
N TYR A 7 5.88 -47.67 -23.85
CA TYR A 7 5.38 -46.55 -23.06
C TYR A 7 6.31 -45.34 -23.29
N SER A 8 5.75 -44.24 -23.79
CA SER A 8 6.44 -42.95 -23.76
C SER A 8 6.89 -42.70 -22.32
N ALA A 9 8.19 -42.50 -22.10
CA ALA A 9 8.73 -42.29 -20.76
C ALA A 9 7.94 -41.18 -20.06
N ASP A 10 7.38 -41.49 -18.90
CA ASP A 10 6.62 -40.54 -18.10
C ASP A 10 7.59 -39.49 -17.52
N ARG A 11 7.67 -38.37 -18.25
CA ARG A 11 8.62 -37.28 -17.97
C ARG A 11 8.30 -36.55 -16.67
N ILE A 12 7.05 -36.61 -16.20
CA ILE A 12 6.58 -35.89 -15.01
C ILE A 12 6.91 -36.69 -13.76
N THR A 13 6.79 -38.03 -13.78
CA THR A 13 7.16 -38.87 -12.63
C THR A 13 8.67 -39.13 -12.50
N SER A 14 9.46 -38.77 -13.51
CA SER A 14 10.93 -38.78 -13.45
C SER A 14 11.54 -37.50 -12.89
N LEU A 15 10.75 -36.46 -12.61
CA LEU A 15 11.28 -35.21 -12.08
C LEU A 15 11.88 -35.38 -10.67
N PRO A 16 13.03 -34.74 -10.40
CA PRO A 16 13.55 -34.61 -9.04
C PRO A 16 12.58 -33.91 -8.09
N ILE A 17 12.64 -34.28 -6.80
CA ILE A 17 11.72 -33.81 -5.75
C ILE A 17 11.72 -32.28 -5.60
N ASP A 18 12.90 -31.67 -5.71
CA ASP A 18 13.11 -30.22 -5.64
C ASP A 18 12.44 -29.48 -6.82
N VAL A 19 12.44 -30.09 -8.01
CA VAL A 19 11.75 -29.55 -9.18
C VAL A 19 10.24 -29.66 -9.00
N VAL A 20 9.76 -30.80 -8.49
CA VAL A 20 8.33 -30.98 -8.19
C VAL A 20 7.87 -29.94 -7.15
N HIS A 21 8.61 -29.75 -6.07
CA HIS A 21 8.29 -28.73 -5.06
C HIS A 21 8.23 -27.33 -5.66
N ARG A 22 9.19 -26.96 -6.52
CA ARG A 22 9.17 -25.67 -7.22
C ARG A 22 7.94 -25.49 -8.09
N ILE A 23 7.55 -26.52 -8.85
CA ILE A 23 6.33 -26.46 -9.67
C ILE A 23 5.10 -26.27 -8.77
N LEU A 24 5.00 -27.06 -7.69
CA LEU A 24 3.84 -27.06 -6.82
C LEU A 24 3.67 -25.76 -6.03
N VAL A 25 4.77 -25.06 -5.68
CA VAL A 25 4.72 -23.74 -5.01
C VAL A 25 4.05 -22.68 -5.89
N PHE A 26 4.09 -22.80 -7.22
CA PHE A 26 3.40 -21.88 -8.13
C PHE A 26 1.92 -22.21 -8.34
N LEU A 27 1.43 -23.33 -7.79
CA LEU A 27 0.03 -23.73 -7.90
C LEU A 27 -0.72 -23.32 -6.63
N PRO A 28 -1.98 -22.87 -6.74
CA PRO A 28 -2.87 -22.81 -5.59
C PRO A 28 -2.91 -24.17 -4.88
N ILE A 29 -3.00 -24.17 -3.55
CA ILE A 29 -2.88 -25.39 -2.73
C ILE A 29 -3.85 -26.50 -3.18
N LYS A 30 -5.04 -26.13 -3.67
CA LYS A 30 -6.02 -27.03 -4.28
C LYS A 30 -5.46 -27.74 -5.51
N ASP A 31 -4.90 -26.98 -6.46
CA ASP A 31 -4.42 -27.54 -7.71
C ASP A 31 -3.15 -28.37 -7.48
N ALA A 32 -2.33 -27.95 -6.52
CA ALA A 32 -1.23 -28.77 -6.02
C ALA A 32 -1.75 -30.10 -5.44
N ALA A 33 -2.78 -30.09 -4.61
CA ALA A 33 -3.40 -31.30 -4.07
C ALA A 33 -4.02 -32.18 -5.17
N LYS A 34 -4.64 -31.59 -6.21
CA LYS A 34 -5.18 -32.34 -7.36
C LYS A 34 -4.10 -33.11 -8.13
N THR A 35 -2.85 -32.64 -8.15
CA THR A 35 -1.77 -33.40 -8.79
C THR A 35 -1.56 -34.80 -8.18
N SER A 36 -2.10 -35.05 -6.98
CA SER A 36 -2.10 -36.37 -6.35
C SER A 36 -2.71 -37.50 -7.19
N VAL A 37 -3.58 -37.17 -8.15
CA VAL A 37 -4.21 -38.16 -9.06
C VAL A 37 -3.31 -38.54 -10.24
N LEU A 38 -2.24 -37.79 -10.51
CA LEU A 38 -1.36 -38.02 -11.66
C LEU A 38 -0.61 -39.35 -11.57
N SER A 39 -0.13 -39.71 -10.37
CA SER A 39 0.53 -41.00 -10.11
C SER A 39 0.70 -41.26 -8.61
N SER A 40 1.10 -42.49 -8.26
CA SER A 40 1.48 -42.83 -6.88
C SER A 40 2.61 -41.97 -6.32
N LYS A 41 3.57 -41.54 -7.15
CA LYS A 41 4.66 -40.64 -6.73
C LYS A 41 4.18 -39.25 -6.39
N TRP A 42 3.15 -38.76 -7.07
CA TRP A 42 2.60 -37.41 -6.89
C TRP A 42 1.59 -37.32 -5.74
N ARG A 43 1.05 -38.47 -5.30
CA ARG A 43 -0.01 -38.57 -4.29
C ARG A 43 0.20 -37.72 -3.02
N HIS A 44 1.45 -37.62 -2.56
CA HIS A 44 1.81 -36.96 -1.30
C HIS A 44 2.69 -35.71 -1.48
N GLN A 45 3.00 -35.31 -2.71
CA GLN A 45 3.95 -34.22 -2.98
C GLN A 45 3.44 -32.84 -2.56
N TRP A 46 2.12 -32.67 -2.47
CA TRP A 46 1.57 -31.42 -1.98
C TRP A 46 1.80 -31.22 -0.47
N ARG A 47 2.01 -32.31 0.29
CA ARG A 47 2.24 -32.29 1.75
C ARG A 47 3.62 -31.78 2.14
N SER A 48 4.49 -31.55 1.16
CA SER A 48 5.87 -31.09 1.34
C SER A 48 6.10 -29.66 0.85
N ILE A 49 5.04 -28.97 0.41
CA ILE A 49 5.13 -27.59 -0.08
C ILE A 49 5.37 -26.65 1.11
N PRO A 50 6.43 -25.83 1.11
CA PRO A 50 6.76 -24.97 2.25
C PRO A 50 5.87 -23.74 2.40
N GLN A 51 5.06 -23.42 1.37
CA GLN A 51 4.18 -22.26 1.32
C GLN A 51 2.72 -22.71 1.22
N LEU A 52 1.92 -22.38 2.22
CA LEU A 52 0.50 -22.72 2.26
C LEU A 52 -0.33 -21.44 2.22
N CYS A 53 -1.00 -21.19 1.09
CA CYS A 53 -1.88 -20.05 0.90
C CYS A 53 -3.32 -20.53 0.72
N PHE A 54 -4.20 -20.07 1.62
CA PHE A 54 -5.63 -20.33 1.61
C PHE A 54 -6.36 -19.00 1.40
N ASP A 55 -6.79 -18.75 0.17
CA ASP A 55 -7.41 -17.49 -0.25
C ASP A 55 -8.90 -17.66 -0.62
N SER A 56 -9.53 -16.59 -1.12
CA SER A 56 -10.92 -16.62 -1.62
C SER A 56 -11.18 -17.73 -2.67
N ARG A 57 -10.19 -18.11 -3.48
CA ARG A 57 -10.31 -19.20 -4.46
C ARG A 57 -10.40 -20.56 -3.77
N PHE A 58 -9.81 -20.71 -2.58
CA PHE A 58 -9.98 -21.90 -1.75
C PHE A 58 -11.41 -22.02 -1.21
N ALA A 59 -12.00 -20.89 -0.77
CA ALA A 59 -13.35 -20.88 -0.19
C ALA A 59 -14.48 -21.12 -1.20
N GLN A 60 -14.28 -20.74 -2.47
CA GLN A 60 -15.19 -21.01 -3.60
C GLN A 60 -15.43 -22.51 -3.89
N ILE A 61 -14.71 -23.40 -3.19
CA ILE A 61 -14.73 -24.85 -3.42
C ILE A 61 -15.53 -25.56 -2.34
N ILE A 62 -15.60 -24.97 -1.15
CA ILE A 62 -16.41 -25.48 -0.04
C ILE A 62 -17.88 -25.06 -0.22
N THR A 63 -18.17 -24.21 -1.21
CA THR A 63 -19.41 -23.44 -1.42
C THR A 63 -20.40 -24.09 -2.39
N GLU A 64 -20.41 -25.42 -2.54
CA GLU A 64 -21.51 -26.10 -3.25
C GLU A 64 -22.75 -26.38 -2.36
N ALA A 65 -22.76 -25.96 -1.09
CA ALA A 65 -23.87 -26.22 -0.16
C ALA A 65 -24.50 -24.93 0.42
N GLU A 66 -25.83 -24.85 0.34
CA GLU A 66 -26.74 -23.88 0.97
C GLU A 66 -26.71 -23.93 2.52
N SER A 67 -25.53 -23.81 3.12
CA SER A 67 -25.34 -23.86 4.57
C SER A 67 -25.23 -22.46 5.19
N GLU A 68 -25.69 -22.34 6.44
CA GLU A 68 -25.50 -21.12 7.24
C GLU A 68 -24.03 -20.69 7.26
N SER A 69 -23.78 -19.38 7.16
CA SER A 69 -22.44 -18.79 7.03
C SER A 69 -21.47 -19.22 8.14
N LYS A 70 -21.97 -19.43 9.37
CA LYS A 70 -21.19 -19.92 10.52
C LYS A 70 -20.72 -21.35 10.35
N VAL A 71 -21.62 -22.26 9.99
CA VAL A 71 -21.28 -23.69 9.79
C VAL A 71 -20.26 -23.83 8.66
N ARG A 72 -20.44 -23.07 7.58
CA ARG A 72 -19.49 -23.01 6.45
C ARG A 72 -18.10 -22.56 6.90
N SER A 73 -18.01 -21.50 7.71
CA SER A 73 -16.74 -20.97 8.21
C SER A 73 -16.01 -22.01 9.05
N LYS A 74 -16.70 -22.63 10.02
CA LYS A 74 -16.13 -23.70 10.85
C LYS A 74 -15.65 -24.90 10.02
N LEU A 75 -16.46 -25.38 9.08
CA LEU A 75 -16.07 -26.50 8.22
C LEU A 75 -14.84 -26.16 7.36
N THR A 76 -14.78 -24.93 6.86
CA THR A 76 -13.63 -24.41 6.10
C THR A 76 -12.37 -24.43 6.95
N MET A 77 -12.43 -23.85 8.14
CA MET A 77 -11.30 -23.81 9.05
C MET A 77 -10.86 -25.21 9.51
N LEU A 78 -11.81 -26.11 9.79
CA LEU A 78 -11.50 -27.50 10.14
C LEU A 78 -10.83 -28.26 8.97
N ASN A 79 -11.22 -27.99 7.74
CA ASN A 79 -10.58 -28.59 6.56
C ASN A 79 -9.16 -28.06 6.36
N ILE A 80 -8.92 -26.78 6.63
CA ILE A 80 -7.58 -26.18 6.63
C ILE A 80 -6.73 -26.85 7.72
N TYR A 81 -7.24 -26.94 8.93
CA TYR A 81 -6.55 -27.62 10.04
C TYR A 81 -6.21 -29.08 9.71
N LYS A 82 -7.14 -29.83 9.13
CA LYS A 82 -6.88 -31.20 8.65
C LYS A 82 -5.79 -31.25 7.58
N ALA A 83 -5.77 -30.30 6.65
CA ALA A 83 -4.71 -30.20 5.66
C ALA A 83 -3.34 -29.93 6.29
N LEU A 84 -3.30 -29.09 7.34
CA LEU A 84 -2.08 -28.83 8.12
C LEU A 84 -1.59 -30.08 8.86
N LEU A 85 -2.50 -30.87 9.45
CA LEU A 85 -2.13 -32.13 10.12
C LEU A 85 -1.57 -33.18 9.16
N LEU A 86 -1.92 -33.12 7.88
CA LEU A 86 -1.37 -33.99 6.83
C LEU A 86 -0.03 -33.49 6.28
N HIS A 87 0.44 -32.32 6.73
CA HIS A 87 1.67 -31.71 6.22
C HIS A 87 2.89 -32.21 6.98
N ASP A 88 3.85 -32.77 6.23
CA ASP A 88 4.98 -33.53 6.76
C ASP A 88 6.29 -32.71 6.81
N TRP A 89 6.30 -31.49 6.28
CA TRP A 89 7.50 -30.67 6.11
C TRP A 89 7.42 -29.33 6.85
N PRO A 90 8.53 -28.59 6.99
CA PRO A 90 8.48 -27.24 7.53
C PRO A 90 7.60 -26.32 6.69
N ILE A 91 6.72 -25.58 7.35
CA ILE A 91 5.89 -24.55 6.72
C ILE A 91 6.61 -23.23 6.96
N THR A 92 7.18 -22.65 5.90
CA THR A 92 7.91 -21.37 6.00
C THR A 92 6.99 -20.18 5.80
N LYS A 93 5.97 -20.33 4.95
CA LYS A 93 4.94 -19.30 4.71
C LYS A 93 3.55 -19.89 4.93
N PHE A 94 2.74 -19.19 5.71
CA PHE A 94 1.32 -19.47 5.88
C PHE A 94 0.52 -18.19 5.63
N GLU A 95 -0.52 -18.31 4.81
CA GLU A 95 -1.42 -17.22 4.47
C GLU A 95 -2.86 -17.72 4.52
N LEU A 96 -3.69 -17.04 5.30
CA LEU A 96 -5.13 -17.23 5.35
C LEU A 96 -5.80 -15.89 5.02
N SER A 97 -6.42 -15.81 3.83
CA SER A 97 -7.13 -14.64 3.32
C SER A 97 -8.46 -15.08 2.72
N ILE A 98 -9.38 -15.50 3.58
CA ILE A 98 -10.70 -15.97 3.16
C ILE A 98 -11.75 -14.96 3.62
N PRO A 99 -12.44 -14.29 2.69
CA PRO A 99 -13.44 -13.29 3.04
C PRO A 99 -14.70 -13.94 3.62
N GLY A 100 -15.31 -13.25 4.59
CA GLY A 100 -16.57 -13.68 5.21
C GLY A 100 -16.49 -14.95 6.05
N LEU A 101 -15.31 -15.23 6.66
CA LEU A 101 -15.21 -16.16 7.77
C LEU A 101 -15.81 -15.53 9.03
N VAL A 102 -16.67 -16.27 9.73
CA VAL A 102 -17.33 -15.81 10.96
C VAL A 102 -17.40 -16.92 12.00
N SER A 103 -17.26 -16.54 13.28
CA SER A 103 -17.44 -17.43 14.43
C SER A 103 -16.58 -18.72 14.39
N CYS A 104 -15.30 -18.59 14.02
CA CYS A 104 -14.37 -19.72 13.90
C CYS A 104 -13.09 -19.56 14.73
N ASP A 105 -13.16 -18.82 15.83
CA ASP A 105 -12.02 -18.52 16.71
C ASP A 105 -11.37 -19.78 17.28
N ASP A 106 -12.17 -20.76 17.72
CA ASP A 106 -11.68 -22.04 18.23
C ASP A 106 -10.82 -22.78 17.19
N GLU A 107 -11.28 -22.80 15.93
CA GLU A 107 -10.55 -23.45 14.84
C GLU A 107 -9.31 -22.66 14.42
N MET A 108 -9.37 -21.32 14.51
CA MET A 108 -8.23 -20.43 14.30
C MET A 108 -7.13 -20.67 15.34
N ASP A 109 -7.49 -20.78 16.61
CA ASP A 109 -6.57 -21.07 17.71
C ASP A 109 -5.79 -22.37 17.49
N LEU A 110 -6.49 -23.42 17.04
CA LEU A 110 -5.87 -24.71 16.70
C LEU A 110 -4.83 -24.56 15.58
N ILE A 111 -5.10 -23.72 14.59
CA ILE A 111 -4.19 -23.46 13.46
C ILE A 111 -2.99 -22.64 13.91
N VAL A 112 -3.21 -21.54 14.65
CA VAL A 112 -2.13 -20.68 15.17
C VAL A 112 -1.22 -21.47 16.11
N LEU A 113 -1.79 -22.31 16.98
CA LEU A 113 -1.05 -23.21 17.87
C LEU A 113 -0.22 -24.25 17.12
N TYR A 114 -0.76 -24.81 16.04
CA TYR A 114 -0.03 -25.76 15.21
C TYR A 114 1.15 -25.07 14.51
N LEU A 115 0.92 -23.90 13.92
CA LEU A 115 1.90 -23.18 13.11
C LEU A 115 3.03 -22.57 13.93
N SER A 116 2.76 -22.12 15.16
CA SER A 116 3.80 -21.52 16.01
C SER A 116 4.99 -22.47 16.27
N ASN A 117 4.74 -23.78 16.24
CA ASN A 117 5.73 -24.82 16.45
C ASN A 117 6.38 -25.35 15.15
N LYS A 118 6.04 -24.79 13.97
CA LYS A 118 6.48 -25.29 12.66
C LYS A 118 7.56 -24.44 11.99
N GLY A 119 8.07 -23.43 12.69
CA GLY A 119 9.15 -22.58 12.19
C GLY A 119 8.71 -21.63 11.07
N VAL A 120 7.44 -21.18 11.11
CA VAL A 120 6.90 -20.20 10.17
C VAL A 120 7.72 -18.91 10.21
N GLN A 121 8.02 -18.38 9.03
CA GLN A 121 8.77 -17.15 8.82
C GLN A 121 7.85 -16.03 8.31
N ASP A 122 6.90 -16.37 7.44
CA ASP A 122 5.93 -15.43 6.89
C ASP A 122 4.53 -15.88 7.31
N PHE A 123 3.84 -15.07 8.10
CA PHE A 123 2.52 -15.38 8.64
C PHE A 123 1.54 -14.25 8.32
N THR A 124 0.48 -14.60 7.59
CA THR A 124 -0.56 -13.66 7.17
C THR A 124 -1.93 -14.16 7.60
N LEU A 125 -2.65 -13.37 8.39
CA LEU A 125 -4.09 -13.52 8.62
C LEU A 125 -4.79 -12.27 8.11
N TRP A 126 -5.66 -12.47 7.14
CA TRP A 126 -6.48 -11.41 6.58
C TRP A 126 -7.94 -11.82 6.64
N PHE A 127 -8.68 -11.18 7.54
CA PHE A 127 -10.13 -11.25 7.57
C PHE A 127 -10.70 -10.02 6.90
N GLU A 128 -11.66 -10.23 6.01
CA GLU A 128 -12.51 -9.16 5.48
C GLU A 128 -13.76 -9.15 6.36
N GLY A 129 -13.86 -8.15 7.23
CA GLY A 129 -14.92 -8.04 8.24
C GLY A 129 -16.30 -7.95 7.58
N LEU A 130 -17.19 -8.91 7.88
CA LEU A 130 -18.63 -8.75 7.65
C LEU A 130 -19.30 -7.96 8.78
N ASP A 131 -18.67 -7.96 9.96
CA ASP A 131 -19.05 -7.18 11.12
C ASP A 131 -17.89 -6.23 11.45
N PRO A 132 -18.09 -4.90 11.41
CA PRO A 132 -17.05 -3.93 11.74
C PRO A 132 -16.58 -4.00 13.20
N ASN A 133 -17.29 -4.71 14.08
CA ASN A 133 -16.91 -4.89 15.49
C ASN A 133 -16.24 -6.24 15.77
N TYR A 134 -16.05 -7.09 14.76
CA TYR A 134 -15.40 -8.39 14.96
C TYR A 134 -13.90 -8.27 14.76
N ALA A 135 -13.15 -8.58 15.83
CA ALA A 135 -11.71 -8.78 15.77
C ALA A 135 -11.36 -10.15 16.37
N TYR A 136 -10.52 -10.92 15.68
CA TYR A 136 -10.03 -12.20 16.20
C TYR A 136 -9.01 -11.94 17.31
N GLN A 137 -9.26 -12.50 18.50
CA GLN A 137 -8.29 -12.42 19.60
C GLN A 137 -7.10 -13.32 19.30
N MET A 138 -5.94 -12.72 19.02
CA MET A 138 -4.78 -13.49 18.61
C MET A 138 -4.35 -14.50 19.67
N HIS A 139 -4.34 -15.79 19.30
CA HIS A 139 -3.89 -16.83 20.22
C HIS A 139 -2.42 -16.63 20.63
N SER A 140 -2.17 -16.70 21.95
CA SER A 140 -0.88 -16.36 22.56
C SER A 140 0.31 -17.18 22.03
N SER A 141 0.08 -18.35 21.44
CA SER A 141 1.13 -19.18 20.86
C SER A 141 1.85 -18.52 19.69
N LEU A 142 1.24 -17.56 18.99
CA LEU A 142 1.90 -16.82 17.91
C LEU A 142 3.17 -16.12 18.42
N PHE A 143 3.13 -15.59 19.64
CA PHE A 143 4.26 -14.88 20.27
C PHE A 143 5.45 -15.80 20.61
N SER A 144 5.29 -17.13 20.48
CA SER A 144 6.38 -18.10 20.56
C SER A 144 7.04 -18.39 19.20
N ALA A 145 6.55 -17.84 18.09
CA ALA A 145 7.09 -18.07 16.75
C ALA A 145 8.36 -17.23 16.49
N LEU A 146 9.48 -17.60 17.11
CA LEU A 146 10.75 -16.85 17.08
C LEU A 146 11.45 -16.79 15.71
N HIS A 147 10.91 -17.49 14.70
CA HIS A 147 11.43 -17.50 13.33
C HIS A 147 10.73 -16.49 12.41
N LEU A 148 9.69 -15.80 12.89
CA LEU A 148 8.94 -14.82 12.12
C LEU A 148 9.85 -13.70 11.62
N LYS A 149 9.72 -13.43 10.32
CA LYS A 149 10.34 -12.35 9.55
C LYS A 149 9.27 -11.38 9.04
N SER A 150 8.14 -11.92 8.60
CA SER A 150 6.99 -11.14 8.15
C SER A 150 5.74 -11.54 8.92
N LEU A 151 5.04 -10.54 9.47
CA LEU A 151 3.77 -10.69 10.15
C LEU A 151 2.76 -9.69 9.57
N GLU A 152 1.66 -10.21 9.02
CA GLU A 152 0.57 -9.42 8.47
C GLU A 152 -0.75 -9.83 9.10
N LEU A 153 -1.43 -8.89 9.75
CA LEU A 153 -2.65 -9.12 10.52
C LEU A 153 -3.70 -8.07 10.15
N GLN A 154 -4.87 -8.51 9.71
CA GLN A 154 -6.04 -7.65 9.51
C GLN A 154 -7.18 -8.13 10.43
N CYS A 155 -7.89 -7.21 11.09
CA CYS A 155 -9.00 -7.52 12.01
C CYS A 155 -8.61 -8.53 13.11
N CYS A 156 -7.44 -8.35 13.71
CA CYS A 156 -6.92 -9.21 14.77
C CYS A 156 -6.49 -8.37 15.99
N GLU A 157 -7.06 -8.61 17.17
CA GLU A 157 -6.58 -7.97 18.39
C GLU A 157 -5.15 -8.42 18.69
N PHE A 158 -4.22 -7.48 18.61
CA PHE A 158 -2.80 -7.77 18.76
C PHE A 158 -2.32 -7.40 20.17
N THR A 159 -2.50 -8.31 21.12
CA THR A 159 -2.14 -8.10 22.53
C THR A 159 -1.00 -9.03 22.96
N PRO A 160 0.26 -8.55 22.99
CA PRO A 160 1.38 -9.37 23.43
C PRO A 160 1.25 -9.81 24.90
N PRO A 161 1.43 -11.10 25.21
CA PRO A 161 1.46 -11.59 26.59
C PRO A 161 2.63 -11.01 27.41
N SER A 162 2.53 -11.04 28.73
CA SER A 162 3.55 -10.48 29.63
C SER A 162 4.93 -11.14 29.52
N TRP A 163 4.99 -12.42 29.12
CA TRP A 163 6.22 -13.18 28.89
C TRP A 163 6.85 -12.93 27.51
N PHE A 164 6.19 -12.17 26.64
CA PHE A 164 6.68 -11.94 25.28
C PHE A 164 7.93 -11.05 25.30
N ASP A 165 9.05 -11.63 24.89
CA ASP A 165 10.36 -10.97 24.84
C ASP A 165 10.71 -10.36 23.48
N GLY A 166 9.83 -10.49 22.48
CA GLY A 166 10.02 -9.88 21.17
C GLY A 166 10.25 -10.83 20.01
N PHE A 167 10.08 -10.30 18.80
CA PHE A 167 10.43 -11.00 17.56
C PHE A 167 11.79 -10.51 17.06
N SER A 168 12.84 -11.24 17.43
CA SER A 168 14.23 -10.88 17.11
C SER A 168 14.57 -10.86 15.61
N LYS A 169 13.79 -11.53 14.77
CA LYS A 169 14.02 -11.66 13.31
C LYS A 169 12.99 -10.94 12.45
N LEU A 170 12.00 -10.29 13.06
CA LEU A 170 10.92 -9.62 12.35
C LEU A 170 11.46 -8.40 11.62
N THR A 171 11.31 -8.40 10.30
CA THR A 171 11.70 -7.31 9.40
C THR A 171 10.49 -6.56 8.87
N ASP A 172 9.34 -7.21 8.79
CA ASP A 172 8.13 -6.68 8.16
C ASP A 172 6.92 -6.89 9.07
N LEU A 173 6.31 -5.80 9.52
CA LEU A 173 5.08 -5.84 10.31
C LEU A 173 3.99 -5.02 9.63
N ARG A 174 2.83 -5.64 9.43
CA ARG A 174 1.63 -4.99 8.89
C ARG A 174 0.45 -5.33 9.77
N ILE A 175 -0.22 -4.29 10.28
CA ILE A 175 -1.41 -4.43 11.09
C ILE A 175 -2.48 -3.50 10.49
N GLY A 176 -3.67 -4.03 10.27
CA GLY A 176 -4.78 -3.23 9.77
C GLY A 176 -6.11 -3.55 10.47
N GLU A 177 -7.00 -2.55 10.54
CA GLU A 177 -8.37 -2.68 11.09
C GLU A 177 -8.39 -3.42 12.44
N SER A 178 -7.51 -3.06 13.37
CA SER A 178 -7.29 -3.81 14.62
C SER A 178 -7.14 -2.91 15.83
N ASP A 179 -7.54 -3.40 17.01
CA ASP A 179 -7.25 -2.75 18.30
C ASP A 179 -5.78 -2.95 18.70
N LEU A 180 -5.04 -1.84 18.84
CA LEU A 180 -3.66 -1.82 19.29
C LEU A 180 -3.56 -1.41 20.76
N PRO A 181 -2.67 -2.04 21.55
CA PRO A 181 -2.33 -1.56 22.88
C PRO A 181 -1.80 -0.12 22.85
N TYR A 182 -2.16 0.70 23.83
CA TYR A 182 -1.73 2.10 23.91
C TYR A 182 -0.20 2.27 23.89
N ASP A 183 0.54 1.34 24.50
CA ASP A 183 2.00 1.34 24.55
C ASP A 183 2.67 0.59 23.39
N PHE A 184 1.91 0.15 22.37
CA PHE A 184 2.39 -0.66 21.25
C PHE A 184 3.65 -0.06 20.60
N PHE A 185 3.61 1.21 20.21
CA PHE A 185 4.73 1.87 19.52
C PHE A 185 5.99 2.03 20.38
N GLN A 186 5.85 2.07 21.71
CA GLN A 186 6.98 2.23 22.63
C GLN A 186 7.56 0.86 23.06
N ASN A 187 6.68 -0.07 23.43
CA ASN A 187 7.05 -1.33 24.06
C ASN A 187 7.26 -2.44 23.01
N PHE A 188 6.33 -2.59 22.06
CA PHE A 188 6.40 -3.66 21.07
C PHE A 188 7.52 -3.42 20.05
N LEU A 189 7.67 -2.20 19.54
CA LEU A 189 8.73 -1.88 18.57
C LEU A 189 10.13 -2.04 19.17
N ALA A 190 10.32 -1.69 20.44
CA ALA A 190 11.59 -1.89 21.14
C ALA A 190 12.00 -3.38 21.23
N LYS A 191 11.02 -4.28 21.21
CA LYS A 191 11.20 -5.73 21.22
C LYS A 191 11.42 -6.33 19.81
N CYS A 192 11.42 -5.52 18.75
CA CYS A 192 11.61 -5.95 17.37
C CYS A 192 12.81 -5.23 16.72
N PRO A 193 14.06 -5.56 17.11
CA PRO A 193 15.25 -4.77 16.74
C PRO A 193 15.63 -4.82 15.26
N MET A 194 15.10 -5.78 14.48
CA MET A 194 15.36 -5.93 13.05
C MET A 194 14.26 -5.34 12.16
N LEU A 195 13.27 -4.65 12.72
CA LEU A 195 12.11 -4.18 11.98
C LEU A 195 12.48 -3.10 10.95
N GLU A 196 12.36 -3.43 9.67
CA GLU A 196 12.68 -2.55 8.55
C GLU A 196 11.44 -1.86 7.96
N TYR A 197 10.28 -2.53 8.02
CA TYR A 197 9.01 -2.05 7.47
C TYR A 197 7.89 -2.16 8.51
N LEU A 198 7.20 -1.05 8.76
CA LEU A 198 6.03 -0.99 9.63
C LEU A 198 4.86 -0.35 8.88
N MET A 199 3.72 -1.04 8.85
CA MET A 199 2.45 -0.53 8.34
C MET A 199 1.35 -0.69 9.39
N VAL A 200 0.65 0.39 9.68
CA VAL A 200 -0.49 0.44 10.60
C VAL A 200 -1.63 1.17 9.88
N ILE A 201 -2.73 0.49 9.60
CA ILE A 201 -3.86 1.04 8.83
C ILE A 201 -5.13 0.89 9.65
N ASP A 202 -5.90 1.96 9.82
CA ASP A 202 -7.26 1.94 10.38
C ASP A 202 -7.35 1.22 11.73
N CYS A 203 -6.30 1.38 12.55
CA CYS A 203 -6.23 0.74 13.86
C CYS A 203 -6.71 1.68 14.95
N ASP A 204 -7.50 1.15 15.87
CA ASP A 204 -7.93 1.82 17.08
C ASP A 204 -6.90 1.64 18.21
N GLY A 205 -6.83 2.61 19.13
CA GLY A 205 -5.86 2.59 20.22
C GLY A 205 -4.51 3.33 20.03
N PRO A 206 -4.06 3.76 18.82
CA PRO A 206 -2.93 4.69 18.72
C PRO A 206 -3.20 5.98 19.52
N PRO A 207 -2.20 6.51 20.24
CA PRO A 207 -2.35 7.82 20.84
C PRO A 207 -2.49 8.91 19.77
N ASP A 208 -3.17 9.99 20.13
CA ASP A 208 -3.25 11.24 19.36
C ASP A 208 -1.90 11.68 18.77
N LYS A 209 -0.80 11.44 19.51
CA LYS A 209 0.56 11.76 19.09
C LYS A 209 1.45 10.52 19.16
N LEU A 210 2.05 10.17 18.03
CA LEU A 210 2.98 9.05 17.90
C LEU A 210 4.43 9.50 18.06
N GLU A 211 5.17 8.74 18.88
CA GLU A 211 6.63 8.82 18.95
C GLU A 211 7.19 7.45 18.55
N ILE A 212 7.83 7.39 17.38
CA ILE A 212 8.38 6.16 16.82
C ILE A 212 9.87 6.11 17.12
N VAL A 213 10.30 5.05 17.81
CA VAL A 213 11.70 4.78 18.12
C VAL A 213 12.09 3.42 17.56
N SER A 214 12.81 3.41 16.44
CA SER A 214 13.33 2.17 15.85
C SER A 214 14.59 2.42 15.00
N PRO A 215 15.76 1.90 15.40
CA PRO A 215 17.02 2.17 14.69
C PRO A 215 17.15 1.47 13.34
N SER A 216 16.39 0.41 13.11
CA SER A 216 16.42 -0.41 11.89
C SER A 216 15.35 -0.02 10.86
N LEU A 217 14.38 0.81 11.25
CA LEU A 217 13.24 1.15 10.41
C LEU A 217 13.66 1.93 9.16
N LYS A 218 13.26 1.42 7.99
CA LYS A 218 13.50 2.01 6.66
C LYS A 218 12.24 2.60 6.06
N SER A 219 11.08 1.98 6.33
CA SER A 219 9.78 2.40 5.79
C SER A 219 8.70 2.41 6.87
N PHE A 220 7.91 3.48 6.92
CA PHE A 220 6.78 3.63 7.84
C PHE A 220 5.51 4.03 7.10
N HIS A 221 4.44 3.28 7.27
CA HIS A 221 3.15 3.51 6.64
C HIS A 221 2.08 3.64 7.72
N PHE A 222 1.32 4.72 7.68
CA PHE A 222 0.20 4.93 8.59
C PHE A 222 -1.02 5.45 7.85
N ALA A 223 -2.17 4.86 8.13
CA ALA A 223 -3.47 5.39 7.72
C ALA A 223 -4.42 5.42 8.92
N GLY A 224 -5.08 6.55 9.15
CA GLY A 224 -5.97 6.72 10.30
C GLY A 224 -6.03 8.16 10.83
N ALA A 225 -6.65 8.34 12.00
CA ALA A 225 -6.70 9.62 12.69
C ALA A 225 -5.41 9.87 13.49
N LEU A 226 -4.80 11.05 13.34
CA LEU A 226 -3.57 11.40 14.05
C LEU A 226 -3.40 12.91 14.21
N LYS A 227 -3.01 13.36 15.40
CA LYS A 227 -2.75 14.77 15.74
C LYS A 227 -1.27 15.16 15.69
N GLY A 228 -0.37 14.18 15.64
CA GLY A 228 1.06 14.43 15.52
C GLY A 228 1.89 13.16 15.44
N ILE A 229 3.05 13.26 14.79
CA ILE A 229 4.00 12.15 14.71
C ILE A 229 5.43 12.67 14.73
N SER A 230 6.30 11.95 15.42
CA SER A 230 7.73 12.22 15.45
C SER A 230 8.54 10.94 15.43
N PHE A 231 9.71 11.01 14.83
CA PHE A 231 10.66 9.90 14.75
C PHE A 231 11.93 10.22 15.55
N LYS A 232 12.34 9.33 16.43
CA LYS A 232 13.57 9.49 17.22
C LYS A 232 14.47 8.27 17.08
N GLY A 233 15.75 8.52 16.81
CA GLY A 233 16.73 7.44 16.69
C GLY A 233 16.45 6.49 15.51
N THR A 234 15.89 6.99 14.41
CA THR A 234 15.50 6.23 13.21
C THR A 234 16.36 6.64 11.98
N PRO A 235 17.69 6.41 11.99
CA PRO A 235 18.59 6.99 11.00
C PRO A 235 18.46 6.39 9.59
N LEU A 236 17.84 5.21 9.47
CA LEU A 236 17.69 4.49 8.20
C LEU A 236 16.37 4.80 7.48
N LEU A 237 15.49 5.60 8.09
CA LEU A 237 14.17 5.89 7.57
C LEU A 237 14.28 6.73 6.28
N SER A 238 13.87 6.13 5.16
CA SER A 238 13.93 6.75 3.83
C SER A 238 12.57 6.89 3.18
N PHE A 239 11.57 6.11 3.62
CA PHE A 239 10.21 6.17 3.10
C PHE A 239 9.18 6.34 4.22
N VAL A 240 8.35 7.37 4.11
CA VAL A 240 7.17 7.56 4.96
C VAL A 240 5.92 7.71 4.10
N ALA A 241 4.87 6.97 4.44
CA ALA A 241 3.54 7.11 3.86
C ALA A 241 2.52 7.44 4.96
N LEU A 242 1.81 8.58 4.85
CA LEU A 242 0.82 9.03 5.84
C LEU A 242 -0.49 9.40 5.16
N PHE A 243 -1.57 8.69 5.50
CA PHE A 243 -2.91 8.92 4.97
C PHE A 243 -3.85 9.28 6.13
N LEU A 244 -4.26 10.54 6.23
CA LEU A 244 -5.06 11.02 7.36
C LEU A 244 -6.51 11.25 6.92
N TYR A 245 -7.48 10.84 7.75
CA TYR A 245 -8.92 10.93 7.41
C TYR A 245 -9.61 12.17 7.96
N GLU A 246 -9.25 12.61 9.17
CA GLU A 246 -9.92 13.73 9.81
C GLU A 246 -9.03 14.97 9.88
N PRO A 247 -9.56 16.16 9.53
CA PRO A 247 -8.88 17.43 9.70
C PRO A 247 -8.98 17.87 11.16
N ASP A 248 -8.30 17.16 12.05
CA ASP A 248 -8.07 17.68 13.40
C ASP A 248 -6.98 18.75 13.29
N ILE A 249 -7.32 20.01 13.62
CA ILE A 249 -6.50 21.21 13.35
C ILE A 249 -5.18 21.14 14.14
N HIS A 250 -4.19 20.45 13.60
CA HIS A 250 -2.86 20.32 14.17
C HIS A 250 -1.80 20.49 13.10
N ASP A 251 -0.73 21.21 13.46
CA ASP A 251 0.37 21.50 12.57
C ASP A 251 1.29 20.27 12.41
N MET A 252 1.09 19.55 11.31
CA MET A 252 1.89 18.39 10.93
C MET A 252 3.26 18.77 10.34
N ALA A 253 3.58 20.06 10.14
CA ALA A 253 4.88 20.47 9.61
C ALA A 253 6.04 20.07 10.54
N THR A 254 5.76 19.94 11.84
CA THR A 254 6.72 19.50 12.87
C THR A 254 7.30 18.11 12.60
N LEU A 255 6.57 17.23 11.90
CA LEU A 255 7.04 15.92 11.46
C LEU A 255 8.38 16.02 10.73
N PHE A 256 8.48 16.94 9.77
CA PHE A 256 9.64 17.05 8.88
C PHE A 256 10.92 17.49 9.59
N ALA A 257 10.83 18.03 10.81
CA ALA A 257 11.99 18.26 11.66
C ALA A 257 12.61 16.95 12.17
N SER A 258 11.81 15.88 12.27
CA SER A 258 12.25 14.56 12.74
C SER A 258 12.73 13.62 11.61
N ILE A 259 12.45 13.96 10.34
CA ILE A 259 12.78 13.13 9.16
C ILE A 259 13.51 13.91 8.04
N PRO A 260 14.60 14.63 8.33
CA PRO A 260 15.25 15.51 7.34
C PRO A 260 15.90 14.76 6.15
N THR A 261 16.12 13.45 6.28
CA THR A 261 16.79 12.59 5.28
C THR A 261 15.82 11.75 4.46
N ILE A 262 14.52 12.03 4.52
CA ILE A 262 13.51 11.27 3.79
C ILE A 262 13.72 11.37 2.27
N GLN A 263 13.61 10.23 1.57
CA GLN A 263 13.79 10.11 0.12
C GLN A 263 12.47 9.96 -0.63
N LYS A 264 11.51 9.25 -0.04
CA LYS A 264 10.16 9.09 -0.58
C LYS A 264 9.13 9.50 0.46
N PHE A 265 8.17 10.32 0.06
CA PHE A 265 7.02 10.68 0.90
C PHE A 265 5.73 10.42 0.12
N CYS A 266 4.79 9.69 0.73
CA CYS A 266 3.48 9.40 0.16
C CYS A 266 2.38 9.91 1.08
N THR A 267 1.35 10.57 0.56
CA THR A 267 0.30 11.13 1.41
C THR A 267 -1.04 11.34 0.71
N ASN A 268 -2.06 11.87 1.39
CA ASN A 268 -3.37 12.24 0.83
C ASN A 268 -3.77 13.69 1.13
N GLY A 269 -4.92 14.12 0.59
CA GLY A 269 -5.49 15.44 0.83
C GLY A 269 -5.68 15.77 2.33
N GLY A 270 -6.06 14.80 3.15
CA GLY A 270 -6.25 15.00 4.60
C GLY A 270 -4.98 15.42 5.32
N PHE A 271 -3.82 14.84 4.99
CA PHE A 271 -2.53 15.30 5.53
C PHE A 271 -2.19 16.72 5.08
N LEU A 272 -2.40 17.04 3.79
CA LEU A 272 -2.07 18.35 3.23
C LEU A 272 -2.87 19.47 3.92
N GLN A 273 -4.15 19.22 4.21
CA GLN A 273 -5.00 20.14 4.95
C GLN A 273 -4.42 20.51 6.33
N ASN A 274 -3.77 19.55 7.00
CA ASN A 274 -3.17 19.72 8.31
C ASN A 274 -1.73 20.28 8.26
N LEU A 275 -1.15 20.45 7.07
CA LEU A 275 0.23 20.95 6.95
C LEU A 275 0.35 22.45 7.20
N THR A 276 -0.69 23.23 6.85
CA THR A 276 -0.66 24.70 6.92
C THR A 276 -1.70 25.26 7.90
N ALA A 277 -2.27 24.42 8.77
CA ALA A 277 -3.38 24.75 9.66
C ALA A 277 -3.14 26.00 10.56
N GLY A 278 -1.87 26.37 10.81
CA GLY A 278 -1.45 27.56 11.56
C GLY A 278 -1.03 28.79 10.74
N HIS A 279 -0.91 28.70 9.41
CA HIS A 279 -0.33 29.74 8.52
C HIS A 279 -1.30 30.24 7.44
N ARG A 280 -2.60 30.30 7.76
CA ARG A 280 -3.73 30.55 6.83
C ARG A 280 -3.66 31.82 5.97
N ASN A 281 -2.73 32.76 6.24
CA ASN A 281 -2.67 34.07 5.57
C ASN A 281 -1.37 34.33 4.80
N VAL A 282 -0.47 33.36 4.62
CA VAL A 282 0.78 33.56 3.86
C VAL A 282 0.91 32.51 2.75
N PRO A 283 0.67 32.87 1.47
CA PRO A 283 0.79 31.99 0.29
C PRO A 283 2.21 31.46 -0.01
N SER A 284 3.16 31.66 0.91
CA SER A 284 4.60 31.42 0.71
C SER A 284 5.27 30.76 1.93
N SER A 285 4.51 30.02 2.74
CA SER A 285 5.05 29.29 3.88
C SER A 285 5.70 27.98 3.40
N ARG A 286 7.00 28.00 3.11
CA ARG A 286 7.80 26.77 3.08
C ARG A 286 7.76 26.12 4.45
N LEU A 287 7.89 24.79 4.48
CA LEU A 287 8.25 24.06 5.70
C LEU A 287 9.45 24.71 6.40
N PRO A 288 9.50 24.66 7.75
CA PRO A 288 10.63 25.19 8.52
C PRO A 288 11.99 24.62 8.08
N SER A 289 12.00 23.36 7.65
CA SER A 289 13.17 22.67 7.11
C SER A 289 12.92 22.25 5.66
N PRO A 290 13.81 22.61 4.70
CA PRO A 290 13.75 22.09 3.33
C PRO A 290 14.11 20.60 3.25
N LEU A 291 13.35 19.87 2.45
CA LEU A 291 13.46 18.42 2.22
C LEU A 291 14.46 18.12 1.11
N HIS A 292 15.75 18.33 1.40
CA HIS A 292 16.82 18.23 0.39
C HIS A 292 17.03 16.83 -0.18
N GLN A 293 16.65 15.77 0.55
CA GLN A 293 16.83 14.39 0.10
C GLN A 293 15.56 13.81 -0.53
N LEU A 294 14.44 14.55 -0.53
CA LEU A 294 13.19 14.05 -1.07
C LEU A 294 13.27 14.01 -2.60
N GLU A 295 13.25 12.80 -3.14
CA GLU A 295 13.31 12.53 -4.58
C GLU A 295 11.94 12.15 -5.14
N VAL A 296 11.08 11.52 -4.34
CA VAL A 296 9.77 11.02 -4.77
C VAL A 296 8.68 11.54 -3.85
N LEU A 297 7.72 12.26 -4.42
CA LEU A 297 6.50 12.71 -3.75
C LEU A 297 5.29 12.09 -4.46
N GLU A 298 4.52 11.31 -3.72
CA GLU A 298 3.29 10.68 -4.20
C GLU A 298 2.11 11.20 -3.36
N ILE A 299 1.07 11.70 -4.03
CA ILE A 299 -0.13 12.17 -3.37
C ILE A 299 -1.29 11.38 -3.96
N ILE A 300 -1.99 10.65 -3.12
CA ILE A 300 -3.09 9.76 -3.49
C ILE A 300 -4.38 10.36 -2.96
N ASP A 301 -5.46 10.23 -3.71
CA ASP A 301 -6.79 10.67 -3.28
C ASP A 301 -6.82 12.19 -2.99
N LEU A 302 -6.27 12.98 -3.93
CA LEU A 302 -6.26 14.44 -3.84
C LEU A 302 -7.47 15.04 -4.56
N ASP A 303 -8.18 15.91 -3.86
CA ASP A 303 -9.06 16.91 -4.47
C ASP A 303 -8.55 18.33 -4.17
N PHE A 304 -9.05 19.30 -4.94
CA PHE A 304 -8.71 20.72 -4.78
C PHE A 304 -9.89 21.54 -4.27
N ASP A 305 -10.83 20.91 -3.55
CA ASP A 305 -12.05 21.57 -3.06
C ASP A 305 -11.79 22.46 -1.85
N SER A 306 -10.63 22.29 -1.21
CA SER A 306 -10.19 23.05 -0.05
C SER A 306 -8.91 23.81 -0.36
N LEU A 307 -8.93 25.13 -0.14
CA LEU A 307 -7.73 25.96 -0.19
C LEU A 307 -6.65 25.48 0.77
N ASP A 308 -7.00 24.90 1.92
CA ASP A 308 -6.01 24.38 2.87
C ASP A 308 -5.23 23.20 2.28
N ARG A 309 -5.91 22.30 1.55
CA ARG A 309 -5.25 21.18 0.85
C ARG A 309 -4.33 21.69 -0.24
N GLU A 310 -4.78 22.69 -0.99
CA GLU A 310 -3.99 23.33 -2.03
C GLU A 310 -2.76 24.06 -1.46
N HIS A 311 -2.91 24.80 -0.36
CA HIS A 311 -1.78 25.43 0.32
C HIS A 311 -0.77 24.41 0.86
N GLY A 312 -1.25 23.31 1.46
CA GLY A 312 -0.39 22.22 1.91
C GLY A 312 0.37 21.56 0.76
N PHE A 313 -0.30 21.34 -0.37
CA PHE A 313 0.33 20.85 -1.60
C PHE A 313 1.46 21.77 -2.07
N VAL A 314 1.17 23.06 -2.19
CA VAL A 314 2.16 24.08 -2.59
C VAL A 314 3.31 24.13 -1.60
N CYS A 315 3.04 24.08 -0.30
CA CYS A 315 4.05 24.06 0.76
C CYS A 315 5.04 22.91 0.59
N LEU A 316 4.56 21.68 0.37
CA LEU A 316 5.44 20.51 0.16
C LEU A 316 6.31 20.66 -1.09
N ILE A 317 5.72 21.04 -2.22
CA ILE A 317 6.47 21.19 -3.47
C ILE A 317 7.55 22.27 -3.33
N MET A 318 7.20 23.42 -2.75
CA MET A 318 8.14 24.53 -2.56
C MET A 318 9.25 24.22 -1.56
N SER A 319 9.04 23.25 -0.67
CA SER A 319 10.04 22.75 0.28
C SER A 319 10.86 21.56 -0.21
N SER A 320 10.64 21.08 -1.43
CA SER A 320 11.28 19.87 -1.99
C SER A 320 12.18 20.21 -3.19
N PRO A 321 13.37 20.82 -2.97
CA PRO A 321 14.19 21.37 -4.05
C PRO A 321 14.74 20.33 -5.04
N ASN A 322 14.97 19.10 -4.58
CA ASN A 322 15.60 18.02 -5.37
C ASN A 322 14.61 16.94 -5.81
N LEU A 323 13.32 17.29 -5.90
CA LEU A 323 12.27 16.37 -6.30
C LEU A 323 12.50 15.87 -7.73
N HIS A 324 12.53 14.56 -7.93
CA HIS A 324 12.73 13.89 -9.21
C HIS A 324 11.42 13.36 -9.81
N ARG A 325 10.53 12.84 -8.97
CA ARG A 325 9.22 12.32 -9.37
C ARG A 325 8.11 12.93 -8.52
N LEU A 326 7.10 13.47 -9.19
CA LEU A 326 5.85 13.92 -8.59
C LEU A 326 4.71 13.11 -9.20
N LYS A 327 4.04 12.29 -8.39
CA LYS A 327 2.84 11.56 -8.79
C LYS A 327 1.64 12.04 -7.97
N ILE A 328 0.53 12.31 -8.65
CA ILE A 328 -0.72 12.76 -8.05
C ILE A 328 -1.83 11.86 -8.59
N GLN A 329 -2.53 11.16 -7.72
CA GLN A 329 -3.77 10.47 -8.07
C GLN A 329 -4.93 11.29 -7.51
N LEU A 330 -5.79 11.76 -8.40
CA LEU A 330 -6.91 12.63 -8.07
C LEU A 330 -8.13 11.81 -7.66
N ASN A 331 -8.99 12.41 -6.84
CA ASN A 331 -10.27 11.81 -6.50
C ASN A 331 -11.36 12.32 -7.46
N PRO A 332 -11.94 11.45 -8.34
CA PRO A 332 -12.94 11.86 -9.31
C PRO A 332 -14.37 11.97 -8.72
N SER A 333 -14.56 11.75 -7.41
CA SER A 333 -15.89 11.70 -6.78
C SER A 333 -16.69 13.01 -6.82
N MET A 334 -16.11 14.11 -7.30
CA MET A 334 -16.68 15.46 -7.23
C MET A 334 -17.02 16.02 -8.62
N LEU A 335 -17.90 15.34 -9.37
CA LEU A 335 -18.54 15.93 -10.56
C LEU A 335 -19.84 16.70 -10.22
N ASP A 336 -20.31 16.67 -8.98
CA ASP A 336 -21.63 17.19 -8.59
C ASP A 336 -21.62 18.53 -7.83
N ASP A 337 -20.48 19.04 -7.35
CA ASP A 337 -20.45 20.32 -6.64
C ASP A 337 -20.15 21.52 -7.55
N GLN A 338 -21.09 22.46 -7.57
CA GLN A 338 -20.94 23.78 -8.16
C GLN A 338 -19.67 24.45 -7.62
N PRO A 339 -18.90 25.19 -8.45
CA PRO A 339 -17.67 25.86 -8.00
C PRO A 339 -17.99 26.79 -6.82
N THR A 340 -17.55 26.41 -5.63
CA THR A 340 -17.65 27.23 -4.43
C THR A 340 -16.69 28.41 -4.58
N LYS A 341 -17.28 29.56 -4.90
CA LYS A 341 -16.80 30.94 -4.68
C LYS A 341 -15.37 31.28 -5.16
N ASN A 342 -15.29 32.11 -6.21
CA ASN A 342 -14.42 33.28 -6.49
C ASN A 342 -13.00 33.45 -5.87
N GLU A 343 -12.42 32.48 -5.18
CA GLU A 343 -11.09 32.53 -4.61
C GLU A 343 -10.08 32.02 -5.65
N VAL A 344 -9.08 32.85 -5.96
CA VAL A 344 -8.00 32.47 -6.86
C VAL A 344 -7.19 31.37 -6.21
N SER A 345 -7.09 30.23 -6.88
CA SER A 345 -6.33 29.06 -6.45
C SER A 345 -4.86 29.43 -6.16
N SER A 346 -4.29 28.82 -5.13
CA SER A 346 -2.89 28.98 -4.69
C SER A 346 -1.90 28.68 -5.82
N ILE A 347 -2.17 27.67 -6.64
CA ILE A 347 -1.40 27.30 -7.83
C ILE A 347 -1.47 28.41 -8.87
N ARG A 348 -2.64 29.03 -9.07
CA ARG A 348 -2.78 30.18 -9.97
C ARG A 348 -2.05 31.42 -9.45
N ARG A 349 -2.05 31.67 -8.15
CA ARG A 349 -1.23 32.73 -7.54
C ARG A 349 0.25 32.49 -7.76
N LEU A 350 0.72 31.23 -7.68
CA LEU A 350 2.09 30.90 -8.04
C LEU A 350 2.37 31.20 -9.51
N LEU A 351 1.49 30.80 -10.43
CA LEU A 351 1.65 31.11 -11.86
C LEU A 351 1.70 32.61 -12.14
N GLU A 352 0.90 33.41 -11.43
CA GLU A 352 0.75 34.86 -11.63
C GLU A 352 1.82 35.68 -10.88
N ALA A 353 2.51 35.10 -9.90
CA ALA A 353 3.63 35.75 -9.25
C ALA A 353 4.74 35.99 -10.29
N ASP A 354 5.12 37.26 -10.51
CA ASP A 354 6.17 37.69 -11.44
C ASP A 354 7.51 36.92 -11.28
N ASP A 355 7.70 36.31 -10.10
CA ASP A 355 8.84 35.48 -9.72
C ASP A 355 8.83 34.04 -10.31
N CYS A 356 7.71 33.49 -10.77
CA CYS A 356 7.66 32.08 -11.20
C CYS A 356 8.22 31.82 -12.61
N PHE A 357 8.30 32.84 -13.46
CA PHE A 357 8.95 32.71 -14.76
C PHE A 357 10.45 33.07 -14.73
N GLY A 358 10.99 33.52 -13.58
CA GLY A 358 12.38 34.02 -13.49
C GLY A 358 13.17 33.70 -12.21
N SER A 359 12.56 33.36 -11.07
CA SER A 359 13.26 33.25 -9.77
C SER A 359 12.79 32.09 -8.86
N SER A 360 11.62 31.49 -9.07
CA SER A 360 11.21 30.30 -8.30
C SER A 360 11.99 29.06 -8.79
N LYS A 361 13.14 28.79 -8.17
CA LYS A 361 13.98 27.59 -8.38
C LYS A 361 13.32 26.31 -7.84
N CYS A 362 12.00 26.17 -7.97
CA CYS A 362 11.28 24.96 -7.60
C CYS A 362 11.31 23.97 -8.77
N LEU A 363 11.17 22.67 -8.49
CA LEU A 363 11.08 21.58 -9.48
C LEU A 363 12.24 21.50 -10.49
N GLN A 364 13.42 22.08 -10.17
CA GLN A 364 14.56 22.14 -11.09
C GLN A 364 15.13 20.77 -11.46
N HIS A 365 14.91 19.78 -10.59
CA HIS A 365 15.37 18.41 -10.76
C HIS A 365 14.25 17.44 -11.16
N LEU A 366 13.02 17.93 -11.36
CA LEU A 366 11.88 17.09 -11.68
C LEU A 366 12.03 16.49 -13.07
N ARG A 367 11.92 15.16 -13.15
CA ARG A 367 12.06 14.38 -14.39
C ARG A 367 10.77 13.70 -14.80
N GLU A 368 9.95 13.31 -13.83
CA GLU A 368 8.72 12.58 -14.05
C GLU A 368 7.57 13.26 -13.33
N PHE A 369 6.52 13.56 -14.07
CA PHE A 369 5.28 14.13 -13.55
C PHE A 369 4.12 13.25 -13.98
N THR A 370 3.36 12.74 -13.00
CA THR A 370 2.21 11.88 -13.24
C THR A 370 0.97 12.45 -12.60
N ILE A 371 -0.11 12.58 -13.37
CA ILE A 371 -1.47 12.77 -12.87
C ILE A 371 -2.29 11.54 -13.24
N GLU A 372 -2.94 10.92 -12.26
CA GLU A 372 -3.91 9.84 -12.45
C GLU A 372 -5.32 10.33 -12.11
N ASP A 373 -6.32 9.80 -12.80
CA ASP A 373 -7.74 10.10 -12.58
C ASP A 373 -8.13 11.58 -12.76
N SER A 374 -7.51 12.26 -13.73
CA SER A 374 -7.78 13.67 -14.04
C SER A 374 -9.22 13.92 -14.53
N CYS A 375 -9.86 14.94 -13.95
CA CYS A 375 -11.18 15.44 -14.36
C CYS A 375 -11.09 16.63 -15.32
N GLY A 376 -9.88 17.20 -15.49
CA GLY A 376 -9.61 18.31 -16.39
C GLY A 376 -10.15 19.65 -15.89
N THR A 377 -10.22 19.82 -14.56
CA THR A 377 -10.60 21.09 -13.93
C THR A 377 -9.58 22.19 -14.23
N GLN A 378 -9.96 23.46 -14.02
CA GLN A 378 -9.04 24.58 -14.25
C GLN A 378 -7.83 24.52 -13.30
N VAL A 379 -7.99 24.05 -12.06
CA VAL A 379 -6.89 23.92 -11.09
C VAL A 379 -5.90 22.85 -11.54
N GLU A 380 -6.38 21.71 -12.06
CA GLU A 380 -5.51 20.68 -12.65
C GLU A 380 -4.73 21.21 -13.87
N LEU A 381 -5.39 21.96 -14.75
CA LEU A 381 -4.75 22.60 -15.91
C LEU A 381 -3.70 23.62 -15.50
N ASP A 382 -4.00 24.44 -14.47
CA ASP A 382 -3.06 25.40 -13.90
C ASP A 382 -1.87 24.68 -13.27
N LEU A 383 -2.07 23.53 -12.62
CA LEU A 383 -0.99 22.69 -12.10
C LEU A 383 -0.09 22.17 -13.22
N VAL A 384 -0.69 21.59 -14.27
CA VAL A 384 0.06 21.12 -15.45
C VAL A 384 0.88 22.27 -16.03
N ARG A 385 0.24 23.43 -16.23
CA ARG A 385 0.92 24.64 -16.73
C ARG A 385 2.08 25.06 -15.83
N PHE A 386 1.89 25.03 -14.51
CA PHE A 386 2.91 25.39 -13.53
C PHE A 386 4.12 24.46 -13.62
N VAL A 387 3.92 23.14 -13.64
CA VAL A 387 5.01 22.16 -13.74
C VAL A 387 5.77 22.32 -15.05
N LEU A 388 5.07 22.48 -16.18
CA LEU A 388 5.71 22.65 -17.50
C LEU A 388 6.52 23.95 -17.60
N ALA A 389 6.09 25.00 -16.90
CA ALA A 389 6.77 26.28 -16.86
C ALA A 389 8.00 26.30 -15.92
N THR A 390 8.09 25.37 -14.96
CA THR A 390 9.09 25.42 -13.87
C THR A 390 10.11 24.28 -13.90
N ALA A 391 9.83 23.15 -14.58
CA ALA A 391 10.69 21.97 -14.61
C ALA A 391 11.53 21.87 -15.91
N PRO A 392 12.79 22.35 -15.94
CA PRO A 392 13.64 22.31 -17.13
C PRO A 392 14.16 20.91 -17.48
N LEU A 393 14.25 19.98 -16.51
CA LEU A 393 14.76 18.61 -16.69
C LEU A 393 13.65 17.57 -16.87
N LEU A 394 12.41 18.02 -17.05
CA LEU A 394 11.25 17.15 -17.19
C LEU A 394 11.38 16.28 -18.45
N ARG A 395 11.20 14.97 -18.31
CA ARG A 395 11.31 13.99 -19.40
C ARG A 395 9.99 13.29 -19.70
N LEU A 396 9.23 12.97 -18.67
CA LEU A 396 7.98 12.24 -18.79
C LEU A 396 6.85 13.03 -18.12
N VAL A 397 5.78 13.25 -18.88
CA VAL A 397 4.50 13.75 -18.38
C VAL A 397 3.45 12.69 -18.70
N HIS A 398 2.96 12.02 -17.67
CA HIS A 398 1.95 10.99 -17.77
C HIS A 398 0.63 11.50 -17.20
N ILE A 399 -0.42 11.57 -18.00
CA ILE A 399 -1.73 12.02 -17.51
C ILE A 399 -2.81 11.04 -17.95
N THR A 400 -3.48 10.42 -16.97
CA THR A 400 -4.66 9.58 -17.22
C THR A 400 -5.92 10.34 -16.87
N ALA A 401 -6.96 10.16 -17.68
CA ALA A 401 -8.28 10.72 -17.42
C ALA A 401 -9.07 9.80 -16.49
N ALA A 402 -9.93 10.39 -15.65
CA ALA A 402 -10.89 9.64 -14.86
C ALA A 402 -11.80 8.81 -15.79
N HIS A 403 -12.09 7.57 -15.39
CA HIS A 403 -12.94 6.63 -16.12
C HIS A 403 -14.39 7.14 -16.36
N THR A 404 -14.80 8.18 -15.62
CA THR A 404 -16.11 8.84 -15.74
C THR A 404 -16.17 9.86 -16.89
N LEU A 405 -15.04 10.33 -17.40
CA LEU A 405 -15.01 11.34 -18.46
C LEU A 405 -15.37 10.76 -19.83
N SER A 406 -16.15 11.51 -20.60
CA SER A 406 -16.39 11.21 -22.01
C SER A 406 -15.14 11.44 -22.86
N SER A 407 -14.97 10.70 -23.95
CA SER A 407 -13.84 10.85 -24.88
C SER A 407 -13.70 12.30 -25.40
N LYS A 408 -14.80 13.03 -25.57
CA LYS A 408 -14.78 14.45 -25.97
C LYS A 408 -14.15 15.36 -24.92
N MET A 409 -14.42 15.10 -23.64
CA MET A 409 -13.84 15.87 -22.53
C MET A 409 -12.36 15.57 -22.37
N VAL A 410 -11.97 14.30 -22.45
CA VAL A 410 -10.56 13.88 -22.45
C VAL A 410 -9.79 14.56 -23.58
N MET A 411 -10.30 14.52 -24.81
CA MET A 411 -9.66 15.18 -25.95
C MET A 411 -9.53 16.70 -25.77
N LYS A 412 -10.53 17.37 -25.20
CA LYS A 412 -10.46 18.82 -24.93
C LYS A 412 -9.32 19.13 -23.95
N PHE A 413 -9.26 18.38 -22.84
CA PHE A 413 -8.24 18.56 -21.82
C PHE A 413 -6.83 18.26 -22.36
N SER A 414 -6.62 17.14 -23.03
CA SER A 414 -5.32 16.78 -23.63
C SER A 414 -4.85 17.84 -24.62
N MET A 415 -5.74 18.35 -25.46
CA MET A 415 -5.41 19.42 -26.42
C MET A 415 -5.04 20.74 -25.74
N GLU A 416 -5.64 21.04 -24.59
CA GLU A 416 -5.35 22.24 -23.81
C GLU A 416 -3.98 22.13 -23.11
N ALA A 417 -3.72 21.01 -22.42
CA ALA A 417 -2.44 20.74 -21.78
C ALA A 417 -1.26 20.74 -22.77
N LEU A 418 -1.47 20.21 -23.99
CA LEU A 418 -0.45 20.21 -25.05
C LEU A 418 -0.10 21.61 -25.56
N ARG A 419 -0.99 22.61 -25.43
CA ARG A 419 -0.75 23.99 -25.88
C ARG A 419 0.16 24.78 -24.95
N TYR A 420 0.37 24.34 -23.72
CA TYR A 420 1.20 25.07 -22.77
C TYR A 420 2.66 25.04 -23.17
N LYS A 421 3.31 26.20 -23.04
CA LYS A 421 4.75 26.34 -23.26
C LYS A 421 5.51 25.57 -22.18
N ARG A 422 6.49 24.79 -22.61
CA ARG A 422 7.32 23.96 -21.74
C ARG A 422 8.74 24.51 -21.72
N VAL A 423 9.37 24.50 -20.54
CA VAL A 423 10.78 24.88 -20.41
C VAL A 423 11.69 23.73 -20.83
N SER A 424 11.32 22.49 -20.49
CA SER A 424 12.01 21.31 -20.99
C SER A 424 11.77 21.10 -22.48
N LYS A 425 12.84 20.77 -23.19
CA LYS A 425 12.82 20.36 -24.60
C LYS A 425 12.72 18.84 -24.77
N GLU A 426 12.93 18.08 -23.70
CA GLU A 426 12.95 16.61 -23.69
C GLU A 426 11.64 16.01 -23.13
N ALA A 427 10.69 16.84 -22.69
CA ALA A 427 9.46 16.38 -22.05
C ALA A 427 8.50 15.74 -23.06
N GLU A 428 8.33 14.42 -22.95
CA GLU A 428 7.37 13.61 -23.68
C GLU A 428 6.04 13.49 -22.92
N PHE A 429 4.92 13.51 -23.66
CA PHE A 429 3.59 13.35 -23.08
C PHE A 429 3.05 11.96 -23.41
N VAL A 430 2.62 11.26 -22.37
CA VAL A 430 1.93 9.99 -22.47
C VAL A 430 0.53 10.18 -21.93
N TYR A 431 -0.45 10.01 -22.81
CA TYR A 431 -1.87 9.98 -22.49
C TYR A 431 -2.39 8.60 -22.87
N PRO A 432 -2.38 7.62 -21.95
CA PRO A 432 -2.98 6.33 -22.25
C PRO A 432 -4.49 6.52 -22.37
N TRP A 433 -5.03 6.29 -23.56
CA TRP A 433 -6.46 6.26 -23.78
C TRP A 433 -6.93 4.82 -23.57
N VAL A 434 -7.89 4.62 -22.66
CA VAL A 434 -8.58 3.35 -22.53
C VAL A 434 -9.77 3.40 -23.49
N ASP A 435 -9.65 2.73 -24.64
CA ASP A 435 -10.84 2.34 -25.38
C ASP A 435 -11.62 1.36 -24.51
N LYS A 436 -12.94 1.56 -24.37
CA LYS A 436 -13.77 0.56 -23.67
C LYS A 436 -13.87 -0.76 -24.44
N ASP A 437 -13.39 -0.77 -25.69
CA ASP A 437 -13.27 -1.94 -26.54
C ASP A 437 -11.83 -2.10 -27.05
N ASN A 438 -11.01 -2.89 -26.34
CA ASN A 438 -9.71 -3.49 -26.72
C ASN A 438 -8.46 -3.03 -25.97
N ASP A 439 -7.57 -4.02 -25.82
CA ASP A 439 -6.28 -4.04 -25.15
C ASP A 439 -5.33 -2.86 -25.46
N TRP A 440 -4.60 -2.47 -24.42
CA TRP A 440 -3.31 -1.75 -24.36
C TRP A 440 -2.69 -1.25 -25.69
N GLU A 441 -3.13 -0.10 -26.19
CA GLU A 441 -2.32 0.71 -27.13
C GLU A 441 -1.92 2.06 -26.50
N PHE A 442 -0.62 2.20 -26.23
CA PHE A 442 0.00 3.46 -25.83
C PHE A 442 0.03 4.43 -27.03
N VAL A 443 -0.70 5.54 -26.94
CA VAL A 443 -0.53 6.66 -27.88
C VAL A 443 0.43 7.68 -27.27
N ALA A 444 1.70 7.61 -27.66
CA ALA A 444 2.68 8.66 -27.38
C ALA A 444 2.47 9.80 -28.40
N PHE A 445 1.99 10.96 -27.95
CA PHE A 445 2.00 12.17 -28.78
C PHE A 445 3.37 12.85 -28.65
N ALA A 446 4.25 12.60 -29.63
CA ALA A 446 5.51 13.30 -29.80
C ALA A 446 5.41 14.37 -30.90
N ARG A 447 5.53 15.66 -30.51
CA ARG A 447 6.34 16.69 -31.18
C ARG A 447 6.44 17.95 -30.34
#